data_AF-A0A183HK55-F1
#
_entry.id   AF-A0A183HK55-F1
#
_cell.length_a   1.000
_cell.length_b   1.000
_cell.length_c   1.000
_cell.angle_alpha   90.00
_cell.angle_beta   90.00
_cell.angle_gamma   90.00
#
_symmetry.space_group_name_H-M   'P 1'
#
loop_
_entity.id
_entity.type
_entity.pdbx_description
1 polymer ?
#
loop_
_entity_poly.entity_id
_entity_poly.type
_entity_poly.pdbx_seq_one_letter_code
_entity_poly.pdbx_strand_id
1 'polypeptide(L)'
;MLLCNPSAGLILSTGAGSEVQFSRSGLYQENGEQCYKRVSNLFDLESYSDAFYQAATQDLSIRRANGLRIQNFLLANDIEKWSTAFLDPSWTHQVIRPMEVKTLEDFYTLMLRTRNVRRQIVERVLKGIPIRSHFAISLKNAHDSLTLSCETNTTMLNLRITSDESITEYASFDIKNELDEFEKDLCFLKFIESDNVYNVEQFVDVSFLFFTYHPKSSAAFKDEVAAAVGLLYDADHFQYFFTDRDGTLKSYSCSYQASIQPAYAAVIQV
;
A
#
# COMPACT_ATOMS: atom_id res chain seq x y z
N MET A 1 16.06 8.34 6.38
CA MET A 1 16.77 8.93 7.52
C MET A 1 17.90 9.79 6.96
N LEU A 2 17.77 11.13 7.01
CA LEU A 2 18.84 12.03 6.61
C LEU A 2 19.86 12.11 7.75
N LEU A 3 21.06 11.58 7.56
CA LEU A 3 22.19 11.83 8.46
C LEU A 3 22.86 13.13 8.00
N CYS A 4 22.45 14.26 8.59
CA CYS A 4 23.17 15.52 8.42
C CYS A 4 24.31 15.56 9.43
N ASN A 5 25.54 15.38 8.97
CA ASN A 5 26.70 15.78 9.74
C ASN A 5 26.89 17.29 9.52
N PRO A 6 26.85 18.14 10.56
CA PRO A 6 26.98 19.60 10.43
C PRO A 6 28.32 20.06 9.83
N SER A 7 29.30 19.16 9.75
CA SER A 7 30.60 19.38 9.09
C SER A 7 30.72 18.71 7.72
N ALA A 8 29.75 17.89 7.30
CA ALA A 8 29.78 17.18 6.02
C ALA A 8 28.88 17.86 4.99
N GLY A 9 29.46 18.20 3.84
CA GLY A 9 28.72 18.69 2.67
C GLY A 9 28.00 17.59 1.88
N LEU A 10 27.55 16.52 2.55
CA LEU A 10 26.96 15.35 1.87
C LEU A 10 25.67 14.92 2.54
N ILE A 11 24.56 15.12 1.83
CA ILE A 11 23.29 14.43 2.04
C ILE A 11 23.16 13.38 0.95
N LEU A 12 23.24 12.11 1.30
CA LEU A 12 22.96 11.02 0.35
C LEU A 12 21.45 10.85 0.22
N SER A 13 20.84 11.58 -0.71
CA SER A 13 19.46 11.36 -1.13
C SER A 13 19.44 10.48 -2.37
N THR A 14 18.74 9.34 -2.30
CA THR A 14 18.61 8.39 -3.42
C THR A 14 17.24 8.45 -4.12
N GLY A 15 16.29 9.24 -3.60
CA GLY A 15 14.91 9.25 -4.10
C GLY A 15 14.53 10.54 -4.82
N ALA A 16 13.88 10.42 -5.99
CA ALA A 16 13.29 11.57 -6.69
C ALA A 16 12.22 12.30 -5.84
N GLY A 17 11.54 11.57 -4.96
CA GLY A 17 10.56 12.15 -4.04
C GLY A 17 11.16 13.19 -3.09
N SER A 18 12.38 12.98 -2.60
CA SER A 18 13.02 13.91 -1.66
C SER A 18 13.38 15.25 -2.32
N GLU A 19 13.78 15.24 -3.60
CA GLU A 19 14.06 16.47 -4.37
C GLU A 19 12.80 17.31 -4.57
N VAL A 20 11.71 16.68 -5.02
CA VAL A 20 10.43 17.35 -5.23
C VAL A 20 9.94 17.96 -3.92
N GLN A 21 10.14 17.28 -2.80
CA GLN A 21 9.74 17.76 -1.49
C GLN A 21 10.63 18.91 -0.99
N PHE A 22 11.95 18.85 -1.17
CA PHE A 22 12.85 19.93 -0.78
C PHE A 22 12.62 21.20 -1.60
N SER A 23 12.41 21.06 -2.91
CA SER A 23 12.06 22.18 -3.79
C SER A 23 10.71 22.79 -3.40
N ARG A 24 9.67 21.98 -3.17
CA ARG A 24 8.35 22.46 -2.71
C ARG A 24 8.38 23.12 -1.34
N SER A 25 9.29 22.68 -0.46
CA SER A 25 9.45 23.23 0.89
C SER A 25 10.33 24.49 0.91
N GLY A 26 10.80 24.95 -0.25
CA GLY A 26 11.58 26.19 -0.38
C GLY A 26 13.04 26.06 0.04
N LEU A 27 13.61 24.84 0.09
CA LEU A 27 15.06 24.67 0.32
C LEU A 27 15.87 25.33 -0.81
N TYR A 28 15.35 25.19 -2.03
CA TYR A 28 15.90 25.77 -3.25
C TYR A 28 14.97 26.87 -3.76
N GLN A 29 15.55 28.02 -4.12
CA GLN A 29 14.87 29.00 -4.96
C GLN A 29 14.84 28.47 -6.40
N GLU A 30 13.93 28.96 -7.25
CA GLU A 30 13.72 28.46 -8.63
C GLU A 30 15.00 28.41 -9.50
N ASN A 31 16.07 29.12 -9.12
CA ASN A 31 17.41 29.07 -9.73
C ASN A 31 18.56 29.02 -8.69
N GLY A 32 18.31 28.49 -7.49
CA GLY A 32 19.28 28.50 -6.38
C GLY A 32 20.36 27.41 -6.49
N GLU A 33 21.57 27.72 -6.03
CA GLU A 33 22.66 26.74 -5.94
C GLU A 33 22.31 25.58 -5.00
N GLN A 34 22.61 24.36 -5.45
CA GLN A 34 22.44 23.14 -4.67
C GLN A 34 23.45 23.07 -3.52
N CYS A 35 22.96 22.74 -2.32
CA CYS A 35 23.78 22.68 -1.11
C CYS A 35 24.19 21.26 -0.71
N TYR A 36 23.83 20.23 -1.48
CA TYR A 36 24.28 18.85 -1.28
C TYR A 36 24.44 18.09 -2.60
N LYS A 37 25.13 16.94 -2.55
CA LYS A 37 25.36 16.05 -3.71
C LYS A 37 24.38 14.88 -3.70
N ARG A 38 23.74 14.61 -4.84
CA ARG A 38 22.74 13.54 -4.99
C ARG A 38 23.36 12.29 -5.62
N VAL A 39 22.97 11.11 -5.13
CA VAL A 39 23.29 9.82 -5.75
C VAL A 39 21.99 9.25 -6.32
N SER A 40 21.84 9.25 -7.64
CA SER A 40 20.61 8.77 -8.31
C SER A 40 20.49 7.25 -8.33
N ASN A 41 21.62 6.54 -8.42
CA ASN A 41 21.67 5.07 -8.49
C ASN A 41 22.86 4.54 -7.68
N LEU A 42 22.59 3.69 -6.69
CA LEU A 42 23.63 3.06 -5.86
C LEU A 42 24.43 1.99 -6.62
N PHE A 43 23.88 1.46 -7.72
CA PHE A 43 24.52 0.45 -8.55
C PHE A 43 25.35 1.06 -9.70
N ASP A 44 25.26 2.37 -9.90
CA ASP A 44 26.15 3.10 -10.79
C ASP A 44 27.41 3.50 -10.01
N LEU A 45 28.40 2.61 -10.02
CA LEU A 45 29.64 2.73 -9.24
C LEU A 45 30.43 4.00 -9.60
N GLU A 46 30.38 4.43 -10.86
CA GLU A 46 31.14 5.58 -11.35
C GLU A 46 30.54 6.88 -10.80
N SER A 47 29.24 7.11 -11.04
CA SER A 47 28.50 8.26 -10.51
C SER A 47 28.50 8.31 -8.97
N TYR A 48 28.40 7.15 -8.33
CA TYR A 48 28.52 7.03 -6.87
C TYR A 48 29.90 7.50 -6.39
N SER A 49 30.97 6.97 -6.98
CA SER A 49 32.34 7.30 -6.57
C SER A 49 32.68 8.77 -6.79
N ASP A 50 32.24 9.35 -7.91
CA ASP A 50 32.45 10.77 -8.23
C ASP A 50 31.71 11.70 -7.26
N ALA A 51 30.44 11.39 -6.92
CA ALA A 51 29.68 12.16 -5.94
C ALA A 51 30.36 12.18 -4.56
N PHE A 52 30.93 11.04 -4.14
CA PHE A 52 31.69 10.94 -2.89
C PHE A 52 33.02 11.70 -2.97
N TYR A 53 33.75 11.59 -4.07
CA TYR A 53 35.02 12.28 -4.28
C TYR A 53 34.85 13.80 -4.28
N GLN A 54 33.87 14.32 -5.02
CA GLN A 54 33.56 15.75 -5.04
C GLN A 54 33.14 16.27 -3.66
N ALA A 55 32.36 15.49 -2.91
CA ALA A 55 31.97 15.88 -1.55
C ALA A 55 33.15 15.89 -0.57
N ALA A 56 34.09 14.95 -0.73
CA ALA A 56 35.29 14.86 0.10
C ALA A 56 36.32 15.96 -0.21
N THR A 57 36.42 16.37 -1.48
CA THR A 57 37.38 17.37 -1.97
C THR A 57 36.86 18.80 -1.93
N GLN A 58 35.58 19.01 -1.63
CA GLN A 58 34.99 20.35 -1.53
C GLN A 58 35.65 21.20 -0.44
N ASP A 59 35.85 22.48 -0.75
CA ASP A 59 36.45 23.42 0.19
C ASP A 59 35.67 23.48 1.53
N LEU A 60 36.41 23.58 2.62
CA LEU A 60 35.86 23.53 3.97
C LEU A 60 34.95 24.72 4.29
N SER A 61 35.20 25.88 3.69
CA SER A 61 34.33 27.07 3.84
C SER A 61 32.96 26.86 3.18
N ILE A 62 32.95 26.32 1.96
CA ILE A 62 31.74 26.01 1.19
C ILE A 62 30.93 24.92 1.88
N ARG A 63 31.60 23.86 2.36
CA ARG A 63 30.94 22.78 3.12
C ARG A 63 30.23 23.29 4.37
N ARG A 64 30.87 24.20 5.12
CA ARG A 64 30.25 24.80 6.32
C ARG A 64 29.06 25.69 5.97
N ALA A 65 29.16 26.51 4.92
CA ALA A 65 28.06 27.35 4.48
C ALA A 65 26.84 26.51 4.05
N ASN A 66 27.08 25.44 3.30
CA ASN A 66 26.05 24.50 2.87
C ASN A 66 25.41 23.76 4.05
N GLY A 67 26.23 23.25 4.98
CA GLY A 67 25.76 22.58 6.20
C GLY A 67 24.91 23.50 7.07
N LEU A 68 25.32 24.76 7.23
CA LEU A 68 24.56 25.76 7.98
C LEU A 68 23.22 26.10 7.31
N ARG A 69 23.18 26.19 5.98
CA ARG A 69 21.93 26.42 5.22
C ARG A 69 20.94 25.28 5.42
N ILE A 70 21.41 24.04 5.36
CA ILE A 70 20.60 22.84 5.64
C ILE A 70 20.13 22.85 7.09
N GLN A 71 21.03 23.13 8.04
CA GLN A 71 20.70 23.16 9.46
C GLN A 71 19.63 24.23 9.77
N ASN A 72 19.79 25.45 9.25
CA ASN A 72 18.82 26.52 9.41
C ASN A 72 17.48 26.16 8.78
N PHE A 73 17.50 25.49 7.63
CA PHE A 73 16.28 24.98 7.00
C PHE A 73 15.58 23.94 7.87
N LEU A 74 16.32 22.96 8.41
CA LEU A 74 15.78 21.94 9.31
C LEU A 74 15.29 22.51 10.65
N LEU A 75 15.91 23.57 11.16
CA LEU A 75 15.48 24.23 12.39
C LEU A 75 14.24 25.13 12.19
N ALA A 76 14.19 25.85 11.05
CA ALA A 76 13.04 26.69 10.70
C ALA A 76 11.81 25.86 10.33
N ASN A 77 12.03 24.65 9.86
CA ASN A 77 11.01 23.68 9.54
C ASN A 77 10.92 22.63 10.63
N ASP A 78 10.18 22.97 11.68
CA ASP A 78 9.94 22.15 12.85
C ASP A 78 9.77 20.66 12.51
N ILE A 79 10.52 19.80 13.20
CA ILE A 79 10.47 18.34 13.04
C ILE A 79 9.04 17.84 13.21
N GLU A 80 8.16 18.54 13.95
CA GLU A 80 6.73 18.17 14.05
C GLU A 80 5.90 18.54 12.80
N LYS A 81 6.17 19.68 12.16
CA LYS A 81 5.56 20.02 10.86
C LYS A 81 6.06 19.10 9.75
N TRP A 82 7.31 18.66 9.84
CA TRP A 82 7.89 17.71 8.91
C TRP A 82 7.62 16.25 9.27
N SER A 83 7.31 15.92 10.52
CA SER A 83 6.89 14.57 10.91
C SER A 83 5.45 14.25 10.53
N THR A 84 4.73 15.23 9.99
CA THR A 84 3.40 15.08 9.42
C THR A 84 3.39 15.28 7.90
N ALA A 85 4.28 16.13 7.36
CA ALA A 85 4.40 16.39 5.92
C ALA A 85 5.48 15.56 5.17
N PHE A 86 6.56 15.12 5.83
CA PHE A 86 7.68 14.37 5.24
C PHE A 86 7.76 12.93 5.76
N LEU A 87 7.64 12.75 7.07
CA LEU A 87 7.22 11.49 7.63
C LEU A 87 5.70 11.54 7.55
N ASP A 88 5.11 10.96 6.53
CA ASP A 88 3.74 10.51 6.69
C ASP A 88 3.72 9.70 8.00
N PRO A 89 2.82 9.92 8.99
CA PRO A 89 2.75 9.07 10.18
C PRO A 89 2.63 7.57 9.81
N SER A 90 2.22 7.30 8.58
CA SER A 90 2.28 5.99 7.96
C SER A 90 3.69 5.50 7.57
N TRP A 91 4.81 6.21 7.77
CA TRP A 91 6.16 5.59 7.69
C TRP A 91 6.35 4.41 8.66
N THR A 92 5.44 4.26 9.63
CA THR A 92 5.29 3.10 10.49
C THR A 92 4.21 2.12 10.00
N HIS A 93 3.98 1.97 8.69
CA HIS A 93 3.16 0.87 8.19
C HIS A 93 3.75 -0.43 8.77
N GLN A 94 3.00 -1.10 9.64
CA GLN A 94 3.34 -2.45 10.06
C GLN A 94 3.26 -3.33 8.81
N VAL A 95 4.41 -3.59 8.20
CA VAL A 95 4.54 -4.57 7.14
C VAL A 95 4.14 -5.90 7.73
N ILE A 96 3.13 -6.54 7.14
CA ILE A 96 2.74 -7.88 7.53
C ILE A 96 3.88 -8.80 7.10
N ARG A 97 4.54 -9.42 8.07
CA ARG A 97 5.57 -10.42 7.82
C ARG A 97 4.90 -11.78 7.61
N PRO A 98 5.53 -12.69 6.85
CA PRO A 98 5.07 -14.07 6.78
C PRO A 98 4.98 -14.67 8.19
N MET A 99 3.88 -15.35 8.47
CA MET A 99 3.66 -16.02 9.76
C MET A 99 2.87 -17.32 9.56
N GLU A 100 3.04 -18.25 10.48
CA GLU A 100 2.25 -19.49 10.49
C GLU A 100 0.96 -19.26 11.29
N VAL A 101 -0.19 -19.58 10.71
CA VAL A 101 -1.50 -19.34 11.34
C VAL A 101 -2.00 -20.65 11.95
N LYS A 102 -1.85 -20.82 13.26
CA LYS A 102 -2.24 -22.06 13.98
C LYS A 102 -3.47 -21.91 14.85
N THR A 103 -3.67 -20.71 15.40
CA THR A 103 -4.75 -20.44 16.35
C THR A 103 -5.79 -19.49 15.77
N LEU A 104 -6.98 -19.49 16.35
CA LEU A 104 -8.01 -18.49 16.06
C LEU A 104 -7.50 -17.06 16.30
N GLU A 105 -6.71 -16.86 17.36
CA GLU A 105 -6.14 -15.56 17.69
C GLU A 105 -5.18 -15.07 16.60
N ASP A 106 -4.32 -15.96 16.08
CA ASP A 106 -3.41 -15.63 14.97
C ASP A 106 -4.19 -15.21 13.73
N PHE A 107 -5.24 -15.96 13.39
CA PHE A 107 -6.08 -15.69 12.23
C PHE A 107 -6.76 -14.32 12.33
N TYR A 108 -7.47 -14.04 13.43
CA TYR A 108 -8.13 -12.76 13.61
C TYR A 108 -7.15 -11.60 13.72
N THR A 109 -5.99 -11.80 14.33
CA THR A 109 -4.93 -10.79 14.39
C THR A 109 -4.40 -10.48 12.99
N LEU A 110 -4.17 -11.50 12.16
CA LEU A 110 -3.75 -11.32 10.78
C LEU A 110 -4.81 -10.55 9.98
N MET A 111 -6.08 -10.93 10.09
CA MET A 111 -7.19 -10.22 9.42
C MET A 111 -7.29 -8.77 9.90
N LEU A 112 -7.18 -8.48 11.19
CA LEU A 112 -7.18 -7.10 11.69
C LEU A 112 -6.00 -6.27 11.15
N ARG A 113 -4.84 -6.88 10.96
CA ARG A 113 -3.69 -6.22 10.32
C ARG A 113 -3.98 -5.91 8.85
N THR A 114 -4.58 -6.84 8.10
CA THR A 114 -4.89 -6.63 6.69
C THR A 114 -5.94 -5.53 6.51
N ARG A 115 -6.93 -5.41 7.41
CA ARG A 115 -7.85 -4.24 7.44
C ARG A 115 -7.13 -2.91 7.51
N ASN A 116 -6.15 -2.80 8.42
CA ASN A 116 -5.42 -1.54 8.61
C ASN A 116 -4.56 -1.21 7.37
N VAL A 117 -3.98 -2.22 6.73
CA VAL A 117 -3.25 -2.10 5.46
C VAL A 117 -4.20 -1.65 4.34
N ARG A 118 -5.36 -2.31 4.18
CA ARG A 118 -6.39 -1.97 3.18
C ARG A 118 -6.92 -0.54 3.36
N ARG A 119 -7.18 -0.10 4.59
CA ARG A 119 -7.62 1.28 4.87
C ARG A 119 -6.60 2.31 4.39
N GLN A 120 -5.32 2.06 4.64
CA GLN A 120 -4.24 2.97 4.22
C GLN A 120 -4.06 2.99 2.70
N ILE A 121 -4.28 1.86 2.02
CA ILE A 121 -4.36 1.81 0.56
C ILE A 121 -5.48 2.72 0.07
N VAL A 122 -6.70 2.55 0.58
CA VAL A 122 -7.88 3.35 0.20
C VAL A 122 -7.63 4.84 0.41
N GLU A 123 -7.13 5.24 1.58
CA GLU A 123 -6.83 6.64 1.88
C GLU A 123 -5.81 7.24 0.91
N ARG A 124 -4.79 6.49 0.51
CA ARG A 124 -3.78 6.96 -0.46
C ARG A 124 -4.37 7.12 -1.85
N VAL A 125 -5.16 6.14 -2.29
CA VAL A 125 -5.82 6.17 -3.60
C VAL A 125 -6.77 7.36 -3.69
N LEU A 126 -7.64 7.55 -2.70
CA LEU A 126 -8.60 8.67 -2.68
C LEU A 126 -7.91 10.04 -2.62
N LYS A 127 -6.71 10.13 -2.03
CA LYS A 127 -5.89 11.36 -1.99
C LYS A 127 -5.02 11.55 -3.24
N GLY A 128 -5.00 10.62 -4.19
CA GLY A 128 -4.12 10.65 -5.36
C GLY A 128 -2.63 10.53 -5.02
N ILE A 129 -2.29 9.90 -3.89
CA ILE A 129 -0.92 9.69 -3.45
C ILE A 129 -0.41 8.35 -4.02
N PRO A 130 0.80 8.30 -4.60
CA PRO A 130 1.38 7.05 -5.07
C PRO A 130 1.41 5.96 -4.00
N ILE A 131 0.96 4.77 -4.39
CA ILE A 131 1.09 3.56 -3.57
C ILE A 131 2.54 3.09 -3.61
N ARG A 132 3.03 2.59 -2.48
CA ARG A 132 4.35 1.99 -2.36
C ARG A 132 4.24 0.46 -2.43
N SER A 133 5.23 -0.18 -3.03
CA SER A 133 5.27 -1.65 -3.22
C SER A 133 5.12 -2.49 -1.94
N HIS A 134 5.50 -1.97 -0.77
CA HIS A 134 5.39 -2.71 0.50
C HIS A 134 3.95 -3.05 0.91
N PHE A 135 2.94 -2.34 0.38
CA PHE A 135 1.53 -2.69 0.56
C PHE A 135 1.20 -4.02 -0.13
N ALA A 136 1.62 -4.17 -1.40
CA ALA A 136 1.47 -5.40 -2.15
C ALA A 136 2.22 -6.55 -1.47
N ILE A 137 3.44 -6.30 -0.97
CA ILE A 137 4.21 -7.29 -0.21
C ILE A 137 3.46 -7.73 1.06
N SER A 138 2.85 -6.79 1.79
CA SER A 138 2.11 -7.11 3.03
C SER A 138 0.86 -7.95 2.76
N LEU A 139 0.09 -7.60 1.74
CA LEU A 139 -1.10 -8.38 1.34
C LEU A 139 -0.70 -9.75 0.81
N LYS A 140 0.39 -9.84 0.03
CA LYS A 140 0.93 -11.11 -0.44
C LYS A 140 1.41 -12.00 0.70
N ASN A 141 2.14 -11.45 1.66
CA ASN A 141 2.57 -12.20 2.83
C ASN A 141 1.37 -12.73 3.64
N ALA A 142 0.30 -11.94 3.79
CA ALA A 142 -0.92 -12.38 4.46
C ALA A 142 -1.62 -13.50 3.68
N HIS A 143 -1.77 -13.34 2.35
CA HIS A 143 -2.32 -14.35 1.47
C HIS A 143 -1.52 -15.66 1.57
N ASP A 144 -0.21 -15.61 1.34
CA ASP A 144 0.66 -16.78 1.36
C ASP A 144 0.67 -17.46 2.74
N SER A 145 0.59 -16.68 3.83
CA SER A 145 0.46 -17.22 5.20
C SER A 145 -0.83 -18.02 5.39
N LEU A 146 -1.95 -17.54 4.84
CA LEU A 146 -3.23 -18.25 4.89
C LEU A 146 -3.24 -19.48 3.98
N THR A 147 -2.74 -19.36 2.75
CA THR A 147 -2.68 -20.47 1.78
C THR A 147 -1.81 -21.61 2.29
N LEU A 148 -0.64 -21.30 2.89
CA LEU A 148 0.26 -22.31 3.46
C LEU A 148 -0.31 -22.98 4.72
N SER A 149 -1.24 -22.31 5.41
CA SER A 149 -1.90 -22.84 6.62
C SER A 149 -3.14 -23.69 6.29
N CYS A 150 -3.63 -23.68 5.04
CA CYS A 150 -4.72 -24.53 4.59
C CYS A 150 -4.27 -25.99 4.41
N GLU A 151 -5.23 -26.92 4.45
CA GLU A 151 -4.93 -28.30 4.07
C GLU A 151 -4.55 -28.39 2.59
N THR A 152 -3.72 -29.39 2.25
CA THR A 152 -3.21 -29.57 0.89
C THR A 152 -4.35 -29.67 -0.13
N ASN A 153 -4.36 -28.78 -1.13
CA ASN A 153 -5.37 -28.68 -2.19
C ASN A 153 -6.79 -28.30 -1.71
N THR A 154 -6.96 -27.73 -0.52
CA THR A 154 -8.25 -27.21 -0.07
C THR A 154 -8.15 -25.74 0.36
N THR A 155 -9.31 -25.10 0.54
CA THR A 155 -9.45 -23.78 1.16
C THR A 155 -9.86 -23.89 2.62
N MET A 156 -9.75 -25.09 3.20
CA MET A 156 -10.13 -25.36 4.58
C MET A 156 -8.96 -25.06 5.50
N LEU A 157 -9.22 -24.18 6.47
CA LEU A 157 -8.29 -23.76 7.49
C LEU A 157 -8.74 -24.33 8.84
N ASN A 158 -7.93 -25.20 9.44
CA ASN A 158 -8.19 -25.77 10.76
C ASN A 158 -7.37 -25.05 11.82
N LEU A 159 -8.03 -24.34 12.72
CA LEU A 159 -7.41 -23.50 13.73
C LEU A 159 -7.70 -24.04 15.13
N ARG A 160 -6.69 -24.01 16.01
CA ARG A 160 -6.91 -24.30 17.43
C ARG A 160 -7.68 -23.17 18.09
N ILE A 161 -8.63 -23.53 18.95
CA ILE A 161 -9.44 -22.55 19.69
C ILE A 161 -8.62 -21.83 20.76
N THR A 162 -7.65 -22.54 21.35
CA THR A 162 -6.78 -22.04 22.42
C THR A 162 -5.31 -22.29 22.11
N SER A 163 -4.44 -21.49 22.75
CA SER A 163 -2.99 -21.65 22.72
C SER A 163 -2.49 -22.79 23.64
N ASP A 164 -3.36 -23.33 24.49
CA ASP A 164 -3.05 -24.48 25.33
C ASP A 164 -2.95 -25.77 24.50
N GLU A 165 -1.73 -26.32 24.39
CA GLU A 165 -1.45 -27.53 23.62
C GLU A 165 -2.15 -28.78 24.17
N SER A 166 -2.68 -28.74 25.39
CA SER A 166 -3.43 -29.85 25.99
C SER A 166 -4.86 -29.98 25.46
N ILE A 167 -5.42 -28.93 24.86
CA ILE A 167 -6.79 -28.89 24.35
C ILE A 167 -6.77 -29.10 22.83
N THR A 168 -7.28 -30.25 22.38
CA THR A 168 -7.33 -30.63 20.96
C THR A 168 -8.67 -30.26 20.29
N GLU A 169 -9.20 -29.07 20.57
CA GLU A 169 -10.37 -28.55 19.89
C GLU A 169 -9.96 -27.66 18.73
N TYR A 170 -10.47 -27.99 17.54
CA TYR A 170 -10.19 -27.29 16.30
C TYR A 170 -11.48 -26.70 15.74
N ALA A 171 -11.38 -25.50 15.18
CA ALA A 171 -12.41 -24.85 14.39
C ALA A 171 -12.00 -24.86 12.93
N SER A 172 -12.89 -25.35 12.06
CA SER A 172 -12.66 -25.43 10.61
C SER A 172 -13.38 -24.28 9.90
N PHE A 173 -12.65 -23.54 9.08
CA PHE A 173 -13.18 -22.43 8.27
C PHE A 173 -12.90 -22.67 6.80
N ASP A 174 -13.87 -22.43 5.93
CA ASP A 174 -13.62 -22.32 4.49
C ASP A 174 -13.28 -20.87 4.16
N ILE A 175 -12.01 -20.59 3.88
CA ILE A 175 -11.50 -19.23 3.65
C ILE A 175 -11.38 -18.85 2.18
N LYS A 176 -12.08 -19.57 1.29
CA LYS A 176 -12.02 -19.33 -0.16
C LYS A 176 -12.27 -17.87 -0.53
N ASN A 177 -13.31 -17.28 0.05
CA ASN A 177 -13.71 -15.91 -0.28
C ASN A 177 -12.65 -14.89 0.16
N GLU A 178 -12.03 -15.09 1.32
CA GLU A 178 -10.97 -14.24 1.84
C GLU A 178 -9.73 -14.31 0.94
N LEU A 179 -9.34 -15.51 0.48
CA LEU A 179 -8.23 -15.71 -0.46
C LEU A 179 -8.51 -15.03 -1.80
N ASP A 180 -9.70 -15.23 -2.36
CA ASP A 180 -10.12 -14.60 -3.62
C ASP A 180 -10.12 -13.06 -3.52
N GLU A 181 -10.45 -12.51 -2.36
CA GLU A 181 -10.39 -11.07 -2.10
C GLU A 181 -8.95 -10.53 -2.01
N PHE A 182 -8.00 -11.30 -1.47
CA PHE A 182 -6.59 -10.92 -1.50
C PHE A 182 -6.05 -10.88 -2.93
N GLU A 183 -6.38 -11.87 -3.77
CA GLU A 183 -5.93 -11.90 -5.16
C GLU A 183 -6.49 -10.71 -5.95
N LYS A 184 -7.79 -10.38 -5.74
CA LYS A 184 -8.41 -9.18 -6.32
C LYS A 184 -7.73 -7.90 -5.88
N ASP A 185 -7.40 -7.76 -4.59
CA ASP A 185 -6.66 -6.60 -4.08
C ASP A 185 -5.24 -6.49 -4.67
N LEU A 186 -4.52 -7.60 -4.80
CA LEU A 186 -3.18 -7.61 -5.40
C LEU A 186 -3.22 -7.21 -6.88
N CYS A 187 -4.23 -7.67 -7.63
CA CYS A 187 -4.47 -7.24 -9.00
C CYS A 187 -4.83 -5.75 -9.08
N PHE A 188 -5.68 -5.26 -8.17
CA PHE A 188 -6.01 -3.84 -8.07
C PHE A 188 -4.79 -2.96 -7.79
N LEU A 189 -3.87 -3.40 -6.92
CA LEU A 189 -2.62 -2.67 -6.67
C LEU A 189 -1.73 -2.60 -7.90
N LYS A 190 -1.59 -3.70 -8.67
CA LYS A 190 -0.85 -3.70 -9.94
C LYS A 190 -1.45 -2.73 -10.96
N PHE A 191 -2.78 -2.60 -10.97
CA PHE A 191 -3.48 -1.65 -11.83
C PHE A 191 -3.16 -0.20 -11.45
N ILE A 192 -3.23 0.15 -10.16
CA ILE A 192 -2.95 1.51 -9.67
C ILE A 192 -1.48 1.91 -9.89
N GLU A 193 -0.55 0.97 -9.80
CA GLU A 193 0.87 1.20 -10.03
C GLU A 193 1.22 1.31 -11.53
N SER A 194 0.29 1.05 -12.45
CA SER A 194 0.55 1.12 -13.89
C SER A 194 0.56 2.56 -14.41
N ASP A 195 1.52 2.89 -15.28
CA ASP A 195 1.70 4.24 -15.85
C ASP A 195 0.60 4.64 -16.86
N ASN A 196 -0.33 3.74 -17.19
CA ASN A 196 -1.37 3.96 -18.18
C ASN A 196 -2.70 4.40 -17.54
N VAL A 197 -2.86 5.70 -17.35
CA VAL A 197 -4.03 6.37 -16.75
C VAL A 197 -5.35 6.09 -17.52
N TYR A 198 -5.27 5.73 -18.80
CA TYR A 198 -6.44 5.46 -19.65
C TYR A 198 -6.81 3.99 -19.74
N ASN A 199 -6.17 3.11 -18.96
CA ASN A 199 -6.42 1.69 -19.05
C ASN A 199 -7.67 1.27 -18.25
N VAL A 200 -8.80 1.94 -18.48
CA VAL A 200 -10.11 1.52 -17.99
C VAL A 200 -10.41 0.09 -18.46
N GLU A 201 -9.89 -0.32 -19.62
CA GLU A 201 -9.90 -1.70 -20.09
C GLU A 201 -9.09 -2.67 -19.21
N GLN A 202 -7.98 -2.25 -18.58
CA GLN A 202 -7.28 -3.08 -17.58
C GLN A 202 -8.03 -3.18 -16.25
N PHE A 203 -8.81 -2.18 -15.88
CA PHE A 203 -9.74 -2.29 -14.76
C PHE A 203 -10.91 -3.24 -15.09
N VAL A 204 -11.32 -3.28 -16.37
CA VAL A 204 -12.18 -4.33 -16.93
C VAL A 204 -11.44 -5.68 -17.05
N ASP A 205 -10.10 -5.71 -17.14
CA ASP A 205 -9.32 -6.95 -16.99
C ASP A 205 -9.14 -7.38 -15.52
N VAL A 206 -9.14 -6.45 -14.55
CA VAL A 206 -9.42 -6.78 -13.14
C VAL A 206 -10.87 -7.28 -13.00
N SER A 207 -11.78 -6.79 -13.84
CA SER A 207 -13.10 -7.39 -14.03
C SER A 207 -13.05 -8.76 -14.72
N PHE A 208 -11.93 -9.13 -15.36
CA PHE A 208 -11.65 -10.50 -15.80
C PHE A 208 -11.39 -11.47 -14.66
N LEU A 209 -10.84 -11.00 -13.53
CA LEU A 209 -10.91 -11.77 -12.30
C LEU A 209 -12.37 -11.91 -11.83
N PHE A 210 -13.18 -10.85 -11.87
CA PHE A 210 -14.61 -11.00 -11.55
C PHE A 210 -15.34 -12.01 -12.45
N PHE A 211 -14.97 -12.11 -13.74
CA PHE A 211 -15.49 -13.13 -14.65
C PHE A 211 -15.19 -14.56 -14.20
N THR A 212 -14.00 -14.84 -13.65
CA THR A 212 -13.60 -16.18 -13.20
C THR A 212 -14.25 -16.59 -11.88
N TYR A 213 -14.63 -15.61 -11.05
CA TYR A 213 -15.26 -15.87 -9.75
C TYR A 213 -16.79 -15.83 -9.79
N HIS A 214 -17.40 -15.52 -10.94
CA HIS A 214 -18.86 -15.53 -11.06
C HIS A 214 -19.41 -16.97 -11.03
N PRO A 215 -20.39 -17.30 -10.17
CA PRO A 215 -20.84 -18.68 -9.97
C PRO A 215 -21.53 -19.32 -11.19
N LYS A 216 -22.02 -18.52 -12.14
CA LYS A 216 -22.72 -19.02 -13.34
C LYS A 216 -21.78 -19.12 -14.55
N SER A 217 -21.37 -17.97 -15.07
CA SER A 217 -20.48 -17.84 -16.23
C SER A 217 -20.03 -16.39 -16.43
N SER A 218 -18.97 -16.20 -17.22
CA SER A 218 -18.50 -14.88 -17.65
C SER A 218 -19.52 -14.12 -18.50
N ALA A 219 -20.29 -14.84 -19.34
CA ALA A 219 -21.34 -14.24 -20.17
C ALA A 219 -22.48 -13.69 -19.31
N ALA A 220 -22.94 -14.45 -18.31
CA ALA A 220 -23.98 -14.01 -17.39
C ALA A 220 -23.55 -12.75 -16.60
N PHE A 221 -22.28 -12.66 -16.21
CA PHE A 221 -21.77 -11.45 -15.54
C PHE A 221 -21.83 -10.22 -16.45
N LYS A 222 -21.46 -10.34 -17.73
CA LYS A 222 -21.57 -9.22 -18.70
C LYS A 222 -23.01 -8.72 -18.82
N ASP A 223 -23.95 -9.65 -18.92
CA ASP A 223 -25.38 -9.32 -19.04
C ASP A 223 -25.91 -8.65 -17.76
N GLU A 224 -25.56 -9.19 -16.58
CA GLU A 224 -25.97 -8.64 -15.28
C GLU A 224 -25.35 -7.24 -15.04
N VAL A 225 -24.09 -7.01 -15.42
CA VAL A 225 -23.45 -5.69 -15.33
C VAL A 225 -24.09 -4.70 -16.30
N ALA A 226 -24.35 -5.10 -17.55
CA ALA A 226 -24.99 -4.23 -18.53
C ALA A 226 -26.39 -3.79 -18.07
N ALA A 227 -27.16 -4.71 -17.48
CA ALA A 227 -28.46 -4.40 -16.89
C ALA A 227 -28.34 -3.42 -15.70
N ALA A 228 -27.36 -3.63 -14.81
CA ALA A 228 -27.12 -2.74 -13.67
C ALA A 228 -26.69 -1.33 -14.11
N VAL A 229 -25.81 -1.23 -15.11
CA VAL A 229 -25.40 0.04 -15.70
C VAL A 229 -26.58 0.77 -16.32
N GLY A 230 -27.46 0.06 -17.05
CA GLY A 230 -28.69 0.63 -17.59
C GLY A 230 -29.59 1.24 -16.50
N LEU A 231 -29.81 0.53 -15.40
CA LEU A 231 -30.58 1.03 -14.26
C LEU A 231 -29.98 2.29 -13.63
N LEU A 232 -28.65 2.37 -13.54
CA LEU A 232 -27.96 3.53 -12.99
C LEU A 232 -27.98 4.75 -13.93
N TYR A 233 -27.94 4.53 -15.26
CA TYR A 233 -28.05 5.59 -16.25
C TYR A 233 -29.47 6.16 -16.36
N ASP A 234 -30.50 5.30 -16.27
CA ASP A 234 -31.90 5.71 -16.34
C ASP A 234 -32.34 6.46 -15.08
N ALA A 235 -31.72 6.16 -13.94
CA ALA A 235 -31.93 6.87 -12.69
C ALA A 235 -31.08 8.14 -12.66
N ASP A 236 -31.56 9.16 -13.37
CA ASP A 236 -30.94 10.47 -13.62
C ASP A 236 -30.81 11.33 -12.34
N HIS A 237 -30.09 10.81 -11.32
CA HIS A 237 -29.70 11.37 -10.01
C HIS A 237 -30.41 10.74 -8.80
N PHE A 238 -29.71 9.86 -8.09
CA PHE A 238 -30.13 9.41 -6.76
C PHE A 238 -29.81 10.48 -5.72
N GLN A 239 -30.84 11.02 -5.06
CA GLN A 239 -30.64 11.94 -3.92
C GLN A 239 -30.24 11.18 -2.64
N TYR A 240 -30.63 9.92 -2.53
CA TYR A 240 -30.28 9.03 -1.44
C TYR A 240 -29.99 7.63 -1.99
N PHE A 241 -28.92 7.01 -1.49
CA PHE A 241 -28.55 5.64 -1.81
C PHE A 241 -28.49 4.82 -0.52
N PHE A 242 -29.34 3.80 -0.42
CA PHE A 242 -29.38 2.87 0.71
C PHE A 242 -29.00 1.49 0.20
N THR A 243 -28.12 0.82 0.93
CA THR A 243 -27.61 -0.49 0.57
C THR A 243 -27.38 -1.32 1.82
N ASP A 244 -27.63 -2.61 1.70
CA ASP A 244 -27.16 -3.59 2.67
C ASP A 244 -25.66 -3.87 2.44
N ARG A 245 -24.99 -4.52 3.41
CA ARG A 245 -23.56 -4.79 3.38
C ARG A 245 -23.25 -6.23 2.95
N ASP A 246 -23.56 -7.18 3.81
CA ASP A 246 -23.15 -8.58 3.67
C ASP A 246 -24.07 -9.31 2.66
N GLY A 247 -23.49 -9.80 1.57
CA GLY A 247 -24.20 -10.37 0.43
C GLY A 247 -24.61 -9.34 -0.63
N THR A 248 -24.45 -8.03 -0.37
CA THR A 248 -24.78 -6.96 -1.31
C THR A 248 -23.53 -6.21 -1.78
N LEU A 249 -22.87 -5.44 -0.90
CA LEU A 249 -21.63 -4.73 -1.23
C LEU A 249 -20.37 -5.56 -1.02
N LYS A 250 -20.47 -6.62 -0.21
CA LYS A 250 -19.38 -7.49 0.21
C LYS A 250 -19.85 -8.94 0.19
N SER A 251 -19.07 -9.83 -0.42
CA SER A 251 -19.36 -11.26 -0.37
C SER A 251 -19.36 -11.78 1.07
N TYR A 252 -20.21 -12.77 1.35
CA TYR A 252 -20.25 -13.45 2.64
C TYR A 252 -18.86 -13.98 3.03
N SER A 253 -18.53 -13.87 4.31
CA SER A 253 -17.25 -14.31 4.88
C SER A 253 -17.47 -15.54 5.76
N CYS A 254 -16.42 -16.32 5.97
CA CYS A 254 -16.44 -17.49 6.84
C CYS A 254 -16.75 -17.15 8.31
N SER A 255 -16.47 -15.91 8.73
CA SER A 255 -16.81 -15.41 10.04
C SER A 255 -17.04 -13.90 10.02
N TYR A 256 -17.92 -13.41 10.90
CA TYR A 256 -18.20 -11.98 10.98
C TYR A 256 -16.95 -11.15 11.36
N GLN A 257 -16.10 -11.70 12.24
CA GLN A 257 -14.86 -11.05 12.67
C GLN A 257 -13.80 -10.96 11.56
N ALA A 258 -13.84 -11.90 10.60
CA ALA A 258 -12.99 -11.88 9.41
C ALA A 258 -13.65 -11.20 8.19
N SER A 259 -14.89 -10.69 8.31
CA SER A 259 -15.60 -9.98 7.23
C SER A 259 -15.02 -8.57 7.00
N ILE A 260 -13.87 -8.54 6.32
CA ILE A 260 -13.09 -7.33 6.06
C ILE A 260 -13.23 -6.95 4.60
N GLN A 261 -13.70 -5.72 4.37
CA GLN A 261 -13.90 -5.21 3.01
C GLN A 261 -12.56 -5.12 2.26
N PRO A 262 -12.48 -5.60 1.01
CA PRO A 262 -11.29 -5.47 0.19
C PRO A 262 -11.07 -4.01 -0.24
N ALA A 263 -9.81 -3.66 -0.52
CA ALA A 263 -9.41 -2.30 -0.84
C ALA A 263 -10.02 -1.81 -2.17
N TYR A 264 -10.10 -2.67 -3.18
CA TYR A 264 -10.70 -2.30 -4.47
C TYR A 264 -12.17 -1.86 -4.29
N ALA A 265 -12.95 -2.62 -3.51
CA ALA A 265 -14.37 -2.34 -3.31
C ALA A 265 -14.56 -1.03 -2.56
N ALA A 266 -13.74 -0.80 -1.53
CA ALA A 266 -13.79 0.42 -0.73
C ALA A 266 -13.38 1.68 -1.52
N VAL A 267 -12.58 1.57 -2.58
CA VAL A 267 -12.28 2.73 -3.46
C VAL A 267 -13.43 3.00 -4.43
N ILE A 268 -14.02 1.95 -5.01
CA ILE A 268 -15.04 2.08 -6.06
C ILE A 268 -16.41 2.48 -5.48
N GLN A 269 -16.70 2.08 -4.25
CA GLN A 269 -17.98 2.31 -3.59
C GLN A 269 -18.08 3.68 -2.89
N VAL A 270 -17.00 4.48 -2.87
CA VAL A 270 -16.94 5.83 -2.27
C VAL A 270 -17.18 6.88 -3.35
#